data_AF-A0A166CKS2-F1
#
_entry.id   AF-A0A166CKS2-F1
#
_cell.length_a   1.000
_cell.length_b   1.000
_cell.length_c   1.000
_cell.angle_alpha   90.00
_cell.angle_beta   90.00
_cell.angle_gamma   90.00
#
_symmetry.space_group_name_H-M   'P 1'
#
loop_
_entity.id
_entity.type
_entity.pdbx_description
1 polymer ?
#
loop_
_entity_poly.entity_id
_entity_poly.type
_entity_poly.pdbx_seq_one_letter_code
_entity_poly.pdbx_strand_id
1 'polypeptide(L)'
;MHTHAKRKLSSLSSVEASALLSALNDCYQRFEHLDLEALDGLHETIAGLQLRLRHISLSKASENSLDLCGIQAAWPPVLRSTLGQSEATSPLIRDSRIAGGDKPVSSDGLDNLLARIDKTFFTKTANGAKLLTDIVLLRVATMLESGSQPVASIEPPQPSPSPLKPLTLAGEGFAGPHTPRSSISSMPRSRSPSPASTKASPTRHSRGASHRSSADPALWVTVPQAQSPSLDASPQLIVLPDFVIPLTGLPGTHDDPDLDITVSGVCDYLVALVPPDIGPGLRDRPQLLQNAVPDVTCFAIFQTKSGSGTELDVILPKAVLAVAAFVKRQKKSSMRGAVTSGKEWMFFVYNSAKDGRGGSYRTSPILSLDSMEERDIVVGLLKVWIEKGYQDVDETELFW
;
A
#
# COMPACT_ATOMS: atom_id res chain seq x y z
N MET A 1 38.19 -5.73 30.79
CA MET A 1 38.19 -6.01 29.33
C MET A 1 37.16 -7.10 29.07
N HIS A 2 35.98 -6.75 28.53
CA HIS A 2 35.00 -7.76 28.12
C HIS A 2 35.41 -8.30 26.75
N THR A 3 35.84 -9.55 26.70
CA THR A 3 36.01 -10.27 25.45
C THR A 3 34.63 -10.53 24.87
N HIS A 4 34.27 -9.84 23.79
CA HIS A 4 33.03 -10.12 23.08
C HIS A 4 33.07 -11.55 22.55
N ALA A 5 32.24 -12.42 23.12
CA ALA A 5 32.12 -13.80 22.68
C ALA A 5 31.65 -13.81 21.22
N LYS A 6 32.44 -14.43 20.33
CA LYS A 6 32.07 -14.61 18.92
C LYS A 6 30.85 -15.54 18.86
N ARG A 7 29.67 -14.98 18.58
CA ARG A 7 28.43 -15.74 18.39
C ARG A 7 28.36 -16.26 16.95
N LYS A 8 27.99 -17.52 16.75
CA LYS A 8 27.82 -18.11 15.41
C LYS A 8 26.56 -17.54 14.76
N LEU A 9 26.60 -17.20 13.47
CA LEU A 9 25.42 -16.73 12.71
C LEU A 9 24.23 -17.71 12.79
N SER A 10 24.51 -19.01 12.79
CA SER A 10 23.50 -20.06 12.92
C SER A 10 22.80 -20.11 14.27
N SER A 11 23.27 -19.34 15.26
CA SER A 11 22.65 -19.23 16.59
C SER A 11 21.79 -17.98 16.75
N LEU A 12 21.68 -17.15 15.70
CA LEU A 12 20.76 -16.02 15.70
C LEU A 12 19.33 -16.55 15.64
N SER A 13 18.46 -16.01 16.49
CA SER A 13 17.03 -16.18 16.34
C SER A 13 16.54 -15.54 15.03
N SER A 14 15.38 -15.96 14.52
CA SER A 14 14.78 -15.34 13.31
C SER A 14 14.64 -13.81 13.44
N VAL A 15 14.31 -13.33 14.65
CA VAL A 15 14.19 -11.89 14.95
C VAL A 15 15.55 -11.19 14.87
N GLU A 16 16.61 -11.79 15.42
CA GLU A 16 17.97 -11.22 15.36
C GLU A 16 18.54 -11.26 13.94
N ALA A 17 18.31 -12.34 13.20
CA ALA A 17 18.68 -12.44 11.80
C ALA A 17 17.96 -11.39 10.95
N SER A 18 16.67 -11.15 11.21
CA SER A 18 15.90 -10.05 10.61
C SER A 18 16.47 -8.69 10.93
N ALA A 19 16.79 -8.42 12.19
CA ALA A 19 17.37 -7.14 12.59
C ALA A 19 18.74 -6.92 11.94
N LEU A 20 19.57 -7.97 11.89
CA LEU A 20 20.88 -7.93 11.22
C LEU A 20 20.73 -7.70 9.72
N LEU A 21 19.85 -8.43 9.04
CA LEU A 21 19.60 -8.26 7.60
C LEU A 21 19.03 -6.89 7.27
N SER A 22 18.11 -6.37 8.08
CA SER A 22 17.61 -5.01 7.95
C SER A 22 18.74 -4.00 8.09
N ALA A 23 19.57 -4.13 9.13
CA ALA A 23 20.71 -3.24 9.34
C ALA A 23 21.74 -3.34 8.20
N LEU A 24 22.00 -4.53 7.67
CA LEU A 24 22.89 -4.74 6.53
C LEU A 24 22.31 -4.14 5.25
N ASN A 25 21.00 -4.27 5.03
CA ASN A 25 20.32 -3.68 3.87
C ASN A 25 20.29 -2.15 3.94
N ASP A 26 20.01 -1.58 5.11
CA ASP A 26 20.09 -0.13 5.34
C ASP A 26 21.51 0.38 5.12
N CYS A 27 22.52 -0.39 5.56
CA CYS A 27 23.92 -0.09 5.31
C CYS A 27 24.21 -0.10 3.80
N TYR A 28 23.77 -1.15 3.09
CA TYR A 28 23.94 -1.31 1.65
C TYR A 28 23.30 -0.17 0.86
N GLN A 29 22.07 0.21 1.19
CA GLN A 29 21.35 1.31 0.53
C GLN A 29 22.09 2.65 0.69
N ARG A 30 22.74 2.89 1.84
CA ARG A 30 23.58 4.08 2.04
C ARG A 30 24.85 4.08 1.19
N PHE A 31 25.34 2.90 0.80
CA PHE A 31 26.53 2.75 -0.03
C PHE A 31 26.26 2.82 -1.53
N GLU A 32 25.00 2.70 -1.98
CA GLU A 32 24.64 2.77 -3.41
C GLU A 32 25.05 4.09 -4.10
N HIS A 33 25.38 5.12 -3.31
CA HIS A 33 25.86 6.42 -3.79
C HIS A 33 27.35 6.69 -3.53
N LEU A 34 28.07 5.77 -2.89
CA LEU A 34 29.48 5.91 -2.56
C LEU A 34 30.34 5.19 -3.61
N ASP A 35 31.49 5.77 -3.93
CA ASP A 35 32.39 5.28 -4.98
C ASP A 35 32.85 3.85 -4.67
N LEU A 36 32.53 2.92 -5.58
CA LEU A 36 32.48 1.48 -5.34
C LEU A 36 33.88 0.86 -5.15
N GLU A 37 34.93 1.50 -5.68
CA GLU A 37 36.31 0.97 -5.60
C GLU A 37 36.83 0.83 -4.17
N ALA A 38 36.32 1.64 -3.21
CA ALA A 38 36.74 1.56 -1.81
C ALA A 38 36.02 0.46 -1.00
N LEU A 39 34.99 -0.19 -1.57
CA LEU A 39 34.05 -1.04 -0.83
C LEU A 39 33.97 -2.49 -1.34
N ASP A 40 34.86 -2.88 -2.26
CA ASP A 40 34.79 -4.16 -2.98
C ASP A 40 34.74 -5.38 -2.01
N GLY A 41 35.51 -5.36 -0.91
CA GLY A 41 35.48 -6.42 0.09
C GLY A 41 34.25 -6.42 1.02
N LEU A 42 33.60 -5.27 1.21
CA LEU A 42 32.39 -5.18 2.04
C LEU A 42 31.18 -5.74 1.29
N HIS A 43 31.07 -5.46 -0.02
CA HIS A 43 30.01 -6.02 -0.87
C HIS A 43 30.05 -7.55 -0.88
N GLU A 44 31.23 -8.14 -1.06
CA GLU A 44 31.40 -9.60 -1.01
C GLU A 44 31.05 -10.18 0.37
N THR A 45 31.44 -9.49 1.45
CA THR A 45 31.13 -9.94 2.82
C THR A 45 29.62 -9.89 3.10
N ILE A 46 28.94 -8.81 2.71
CA ILE A 46 27.48 -8.68 2.86
C ILE A 46 26.77 -9.73 2.00
N ALA A 47 27.19 -9.93 0.75
CA ALA A 47 26.64 -10.95 -0.13
C ALA A 47 26.86 -12.37 0.44
N GLY A 48 28.04 -12.65 0.99
CA GLY A 48 28.33 -13.92 1.66
C GLY A 48 27.49 -14.14 2.92
N LEU A 49 27.21 -13.09 3.69
CA LEU A 49 26.29 -13.14 4.84
C LEU A 49 24.85 -13.40 4.38
N GLN A 50 24.38 -12.70 3.34
CA GLN A 50 23.04 -12.91 2.75
C GLN A 50 22.89 -14.35 2.24
N LEU A 51 23.89 -14.88 1.53
CA LEU A 51 23.89 -16.25 1.04
C LEU A 51 23.82 -17.26 2.19
N ARG A 52 24.61 -17.06 3.25
CA ARG A 52 24.60 -17.91 4.45
C ARG A 52 23.29 -17.83 5.24
N LEU A 53 22.61 -16.69 5.17
CA LEU A 53 21.29 -16.48 5.73
C LEU A 53 20.16 -16.88 4.77
N ARG A 54 20.50 -17.41 3.58
CA ARG A 54 19.57 -17.79 2.50
C ARG A 54 18.55 -16.69 2.22
N HIS A 55 19.04 -15.46 2.24
CA HIS A 55 18.25 -14.25 2.08
C HIS A 55 18.16 -13.88 0.60
N ILE A 56 16.94 -13.76 0.10
CA ILE A 56 16.67 -13.20 -1.21
C ILE A 56 16.29 -11.73 -0.99
N SER A 57 17.22 -10.84 -1.34
CA SER A 57 16.90 -9.42 -1.47
C SER A 57 15.95 -9.23 -2.64
N LEU A 58 14.82 -8.55 -2.41
CA LEU A 58 13.85 -8.26 -3.48
C LEU A 58 14.49 -7.52 -4.67
N SER A 59 15.54 -6.73 -4.47
CA SER A 59 16.26 -6.07 -5.57
C SER A 59 16.99 -7.03 -6.54
N LYS A 60 17.20 -8.28 -6.13
CA LYS A 60 17.87 -9.33 -6.91
C LYS A 60 16.95 -10.52 -7.23
N ALA A 61 15.66 -10.39 -6.93
CA ALA A 61 14.70 -11.44 -7.19
C ALA A 61 14.57 -11.70 -8.70
N SER A 62 14.46 -12.97 -9.06
CA SER A 62 14.34 -13.48 -10.43
C SER A 62 13.34 -14.65 -10.47
N GLU A 63 13.04 -15.18 -11.65
CA GLU A 63 12.19 -16.37 -11.79
C GLU A 63 12.70 -17.56 -10.97
N ASN A 64 14.01 -17.82 -10.99
CA ASN A 64 14.62 -18.86 -10.16
C ASN A 64 14.31 -18.67 -8.65
N SER A 65 14.14 -17.43 -8.21
CA SER A 65 13.78 -17.14 -6.81
C SER A 65 12.35 -17.57 -6.47
N LEU A 66 11.43 -17.50 -7.45
CA LEU A 66 10.07 -18.03 -7.32
C LEU A 66 10.08 -19.55 -7.24
N ASP A 67 10.83 -20.20 -8.12
CA ASP A 67 10.96 -21.66 -8.16
C ASP A 67 11.51 -22.21 -6.84
N LEU A 68 12.53 -21.56 -6.28
CA LEU A 68 13.10 -21.92 -4.97
C LEU A 68 12.07 -21.82 -3.84
N CYS A 69 11.09 -20.92 -3.96
CA CYS A 69 9.99 -20.77 -3.00
C CYS A 69 8.78 -21.66 -3.35
N GLY A 70 8.85 -22.49 -4.40
CA GLY A 70 7.73 -23.29 -4.88
C GLY A 70 6.56 -22.45 -5.41
N ILE A 71 6.84 -21.24 -5.91
CA ILE A 71 5.84 -20.34 -6.48
C ILE A 71 5.87 -20.49 -7.99
N GLN A 72 4.74 -20.88 -8.58
CA GLN A 72 4.67 -21.18 -10.02
C GLN A 72 3.72 -20.22 -10.74
N ALA A 73 4.05 -19.89 -11.99
CA ALA A 73 3.11 -19.23 -12.88
C ALA A 73 1.95 -20.18 -13.17
N ALA A 74 0.76 -19.84 -12.70
CA ALA A 74 -0.46 -20.48 -13.17
C ALA A 74 -0.80 -19.86 -14.52
N TRP A 75 -0.30 -20.47 -15.60
CA TRP A 75 -0.72 -20.09 -16.93
C TRP A 75 -2.24 -20.24 -17.03
N PRO A 76 -2.97 -19.25 -17.57
CA PRO A 76 -4.35 -19.49 -17.90
C PRO A 76 -4.43 -20.65 -18.89
N PRO A 77 -5.46 -21.51 -18.80
CA PRO A 77 -5.77 -22.43 -19.89
C PRO A 77 -6.08 -21.60 -21.14
N VAL A 78 -5.09 -21.46 -22.03
CA VAL A 78 -5.15 -20.93 -23.40
C VAL A 78 -6.42 -20.10 -23.73
N LEU A 79 -6.45 -18.81 -23.34
CA LEU A 79 -7.42 -17.83 -23.86
C LEU A 79 -6.70 -16.82 -24.77
N ARG A 80 -6.08 -17.31 -25.85
CA ARG A 80 -5.30 -16.48 -26.78
C ARG A 80 -6.14 -15.79 -27.86
N SER A 81 -7.47 -15.67 -27.73
CA SER A 81 -8.30 -15.27 -28.89
C SER A 81 -9.57 -14.45 -28.62
N THR A 82 -9.95 -14.13 -27.38
CA THR A 82 -11.24 -13.47 -27.11
C THR A 82 -11.16 -12.07 -26.50
N LEU A 83 -9.96 -11.48 -26.39
CA LEU A 83 -9.76 -10.11 -25.88
C LEU A 83 -10.43 -9.01 -26.74
N GLY A 84 -11.07 -9.36 -27.86
CA GLY A 84 -11.71 -8.42 -28.77
C GLY A 84 -13.25 -8.43 -28.78
N GLN A 85 -13.95 -9.25 -27.99
CA GLN A 85 -15.42 -9.35 -28.09
C GLN A 85 -16.21 -9.53 -26.77
N SER A 86 -15.56 -9.48 -25.60
CA SER A 86 -16.29 -9.70 -24.35
C SER A 86 -17.06 -8.44 -23.94
N GLU A 87 -18.40 -8.49 -23.99
CA GLU A 87 -19.31 -7.47 -23.42
C GLU A 87 -19.09 -7.24 -21.90
N ALA A 88 -18.27 -8.09 -21.25
CA ALA A 88 -17.92 -8.01 -19.84
C ALA A 88 -16.98 -6.85 -19.46
N THR A 89 -16.33 -6.17 -20.40
CA THR A 89 -15.58 -4.92 -20.13
C THR A 89 -16.52 -3.74 -19.84
N SER A 90 -17.78 -3.83 -20.30
CA SER A 90 -18.77 -2.75 -20.26
C SER A 90 -19.11 -2.23 -18.85
N PRO A 91 -19.21 -3.05 -17.78
CA PRO A 91 -19.49 -2.56 -16.42
C PRO A 91 -18.32 -1.77 -15.85
N LEU A 92 -17.07 -2.25 -16.00
CA LEU A 92 -15.87 -1.56 -15.49
C LEU A 92 -15.69 -0.19 -16.15
N ILE A 93 -15.92 -0.12 -17.46
CA ILE A 93 -15.84 1.13 -18.23
C ILE A 93 -17.03 2.07 -17.91
N ARG A 94 -18.22 1.53 -17.62
CA ARG A 94 -19.38 2.37 -17.23
C ARG A 94 -19.18 2.98 -15.85
N ASP A 95 -18.74 2.18 -14.88
CA ASP A 95 -18.54 2.64 -13.50
C ASP A 95 -17.42 3.70 -13.41
N SER A 96 -16.39 3.61 -14.26
CA SER A 96 -15.32 4.62 -14.31
C SER A 96 -15.77 5.96 -14.90
N ARG A 97 -16.76 5.98 -15.79
CA ARG A 97 -17.25 7.20 -16.46
C ARG A 97 -18.34 7.94 -15.69
N ILE A 98 -19.16 7.23 -14.91
CA ILE A 98 -20.30 7.82 -14.19
C ILE A 98 -19.83 8.73 -13.03
N ALA A 99 -18.62 8.51 -12.51
CA ALA A 99 -18.04 9.33 -11.45
C ALA A 99 -17.44 10.64 -12.00
N GLY A 100 -18.24 11.65 -12.34
CA GLY A 100 -17.72 13.00 -12.54
C GLY A 100 -18.64 14.00 -13.23
N GLY A 101 -19.27 14.91 -12.46
CA GLY A 101 -19.57 16.25 -12.96
C GLY A 101 -18.34 17.15 -12.79
N ASP A 102 -18.02 18.01 -13.78
CA ASP A 102 -17.04 19.15 -13.86
C ASP A 102 -15.78 19.19 -12.96
N LYS A 103 -15.40 18.10 -12.31
CA LYS A 103 -14.30 18.04 -11.38
C LYS A 103 -13.00 17.73 -12.13
N PRO A 104 -11.86 18.31 -11.71
CA PRO A 104 -10.56 18.11 -12.34
C PRO A 104 -10.08 16.65 -12.32
N VAL A 105 -10.77 15.77 -11.59
CA VAL A 105 -10.48 14.34 -11.48
C VAL A 105 -11.52 13.50 -12.24
N SER A 106 -12.36 14.07 -13.12
CA SER A 106 -13.21 13.28 -14.03
C SER A 106 -12.38 12.46 -15.03
N SER A 107 -13.00 11.55 -15.79
CA SER A 107 -12.30 10.85 -16.89
C SER A 107 -11.69 11.85 -17.88
N ASP A 108 -12.47 12.84 -18.35
CA ASP A 108 -11.97 13.92 -19.21
C ASP A 108 -10.88 14.78 -18.53
N GLY A 109 -10.98 15.00 -17.21
CA GLY A 109 -9.99 15.72 -16.42
C GLY A 109 -8.66 14.97 -16.35
N LEU A 110 -8.71 13.66 -16.12
CA LEU A 110 -7.57 12.76 -16.14
C LEU A 110 -6.91 12.75 -17.52
N ASP A 111 -7.69 12.70 -18.59
CA ASP A 111 -7.19 12.74 -19.97
C ASP A 111 -6.40 14.02 -20.26
N ASN A 112 -6.98 15.16 -19.88
CA ASN A 112 -6.33 16.44 -20.03
C ASN A 112 -5.05 16.55 -19.19
N LEU A 113 -5.03 15.96 -18.00
CA LEU A 113 -3.87 15.95 -17.11
C LEU A 113 -2.74 15.08 -17.67
N LEU A 114 -3.06 13.86 -18.11
CA LEU A 114 -2.11 12.94 -18.72
C LEU A 114 -1.52 13.53 -20.00
N ALA A 115 -2.35 14.13 -20.87
CA ALA A 115 -1.88 14.81 -22.07
C ALA A 115 -0.94 15.99 -21.79
N ARG A 116 -1.11 16.69 -20.65
CA ARG A 116 -0.20 17.75 -20.21
C ARG A 116 1.12 17.18 -19.69
N ILE A 117 1.07 16.10 -18.92
CA ILE A 117 2.26 15.46 -18.36
C ILE A 117 3.13 14.88 -19.47
N ASP A 118 2.53 14.21 -20.46
CA ASP A 118 3.25 13.68 -21.62
C ASP A 118 4.01 14.77 -22.39
N LYS A 119 3.42 15.96 -22.53
CA LYS A 119 4.07 17.11 -23.17
C LYS A 119 5.29 17.63 -22.40
N THR A 120 5.43 17.31 -21.11
CA THR A 120 6.50 17.85 -20.26
C THR A 120 7.73 16.96 -20.12
N PHE A 121 7.88 15.90 -20.94
CA PHE A 121 9.05 15.00 -20.98
C PHE A 121 9.35 14.20 -19.70
N PHE A 122 8.58 14.37 -18.62
CA PHE A 122 8.83 13.67 -17.36
C PHE A 122 8.58 12.17 -17.42
N THR A 123 7.76 11.68 -18.35
CA THR A 123 7.24 10.30 -18.35
C THR A 123 8.29 9.22 -18.60
N LYS A 124 9.49 9.57 -19.08
CA LYS A 124 10.61 8.62 -19.22
C LYS A 124 11.47 8.48 -17.96
N THR A 125 11.19 9.27 -16.94
CA THR A 125 11.94 9.25 -15.67
C THR A 125 11.16 8.49 -14.59
N ALA A 126 11.86 7.90 -13.63
CA ALA A 126 11.22 7.26 -12.47
C ALA A 126 10.25 8.21 -11.74
N ASN A 127 10.59 9.51 -11.67
CA ASN A 127 9.73 10.52 -11.05
C ASN A 127 8.46 10.78 -11.86
N GLY A 128 8.53 10.76 -13.18
CA GLY A 128 7.33 10.89 -14.02
C GLY A 128 6.44 9.67 -13.94
N ALA A 129 7.01 8.46 -13.92
CA ALA A 129 6.26 7.24 -13.69
C ALA A 129 5.56 7.26 -12.31
N LYS A 130 6.23 7.76 -11.26
CA LYS A 130 5.65 7.96 -9.93
C LYS A 130 4.50 8.94 -9.96
N LEU A 131 4.68 10.10 -10.60
CA LEU A 131 3.62 11.10 -10.75
C LEU A 131 2.38 10.54 -11.48
N LEU A 132 2.58 9.74 -12.53
CA LEU A 132 1.48 9.08 -13.25
C LEU A 132 0.73 8.11 -12.33
N THR A 133 1.45 7.27 -11.59
CA THR A 133 0.87 6.36 -10.59
C THR A 133 0.06 7.12 -9.54
N ASP A 134 0.62 8.20 -8.97
CA ASP A 134 -0.05 9.04 -7.97
C ASP A 134 -1.37 9.63 -8.49
N ILE A 135 -1.39 10.07 -9.76
CA ILE A 135 -2.59 10.62 -10.41
C ILE A 135 -3.67 9.57 -10.61
N VAL A 136 -3.28 8.37 -11.05
CA VAL A 136 -4.21 7.24 -11.19
C VAL A 136 -4.78 6.85 -9.84
N LEU A 137 -3.95 6.77 -8.79
CA LEU A 137 -4.40 6.50 -7.43
C LEU A 137 -5.34 7.58 -6.88
N LEU A 138 -5.06 8.85 -7.18
CA LEU A 138 -5.95 9.96 -6.83
C LEU A 138 -7.32 9.81 -7.51
N ARG A 139 -7.37 9.42 -8.79
CA ARG A 139 -8.65 9.12 -9.47
C ARG A 139 -9.40 8.00 -8.77
N VAL A 140 -8.73 6.89 -8.45
CA VAL A 140 -9.34 5.76 -7.76
C VAL A 140 -9.90 6.17 -6.39
N ALA A 141 -9.18 6.99 -5.63
CA ALA A 141 -9.65 7.51 -4.34
C ALA A 141 -10.99 8.26 -4.50
N THR A 142 -11.10 9.13 -5.51
CA THR A 142 -12.35 9.87 -5.76
C THR A 142 -13.52 8.96 -6.16
N MET A 143 -13.24 7.83 -6.81
CA MET A 143 -14.27 6.85 -7.19
C MET A 143 -14.77 6.05 -5.99
N LEU A 144 -13.88 5.65 -5.07
CA LEU A 144 -14.24 4.93 -3.85
C LEU A 144 -15.16 5.75 -2.93
N GLU A 145 -14.96 7.05 -2.87
CA GLU A 145 -15.82 7.94 -2.07
C GLU A 145 -17.24 8.05 -2.62
N SER A 146 -17.37 8.12 -3.95
CA SER A 146 -18.65 8.33 -4.62
C SER A 146 -19.66 7.19 -4.42
N GLY A 147 -19.20 5.98 -4.10
CA GLY A 147 -20.05 4.83 -3.81
C GLY A 147 -20.74 4.87 -2.44
N SER A 148 -20.38 5.82 -1.57
CA SER A 148 -20.86 5.87 -0.17
C SER A 148 -22.16 6.64 0.03
N GLN A 149 -22.75 7.25 -1.01
CA GLN A 149 -24.06 7.89 -0.86
C GLN A 149 -25.18 6.88 -1.12
N PRO A 150 -26.13 6.70 -0.18
CA PRO A 150 -27.40 6.11 -0.55
C PRO A 150 -28.02 7.07 -1.57
N VAL A 151 -28.24 6.61 -2.79
CA VAL A 151 -29.13 7.28 -3.75
C VAL A 151 -30.55 7.16 -3.20
N ALA A 152 -30.84 7.91 -2.14
CA ALA A 152 -32.19 8.31 -1.84
C ALA A 152 -32.56 9.30 -2.94
N SER A 153 -33.17 8.77 -4.01
CA SER A 153 -33.94 9.57 -4.93
C SER A 153 -34.97 10.32 -4.08
N ILE A 154 -34.71 11.60 -3.80
CA ILE A 154 -35.70 12.49 -3.20
C ILE A 154 -36.72 12.73 -4.31
N GLU A 155 -37.70 11.83 -4.40
CA GLU A 155 -38.93 12.11 -5.10
C GLU A 155 -39.56 13.33 -4.40
N PRO A 156 -39.86 14.43 -5.12
CA PRO A 156 -40.50 15.58 -4.50
C PRO A 156 -41.83 15.10 -3.90
N PRO A 157 -42.14 15.42 -2.63
CA PRO A 157 -43.38 14.97 -2.01
C PRO A 157 -44.55 15.45 -2.87
N GLN A 158 -45.30 14.51 -3.43
CA GLN A 158 -46.59 14.82 -4.03
C GLN A 158 -47.47 15.49 -2.94
N PRO A 159 -48.10 16.64 -3.23
CA PRO A 159 -49.01 17.27 -2.29
C PRO A 159 -50.27 16.40 -2.17
N SER A 160 -50.33 15.56 -1.13
CA SER A 160 -51.57 14.89 -0.76
C SER A 160 -52.51 15.90 -0.08
N PRO A 161 -53.77 16.04 -0.54
CA PRO A 161 -54.75 16.93 0.07
C PRO A 161 -55.61 16.14 1.06
N SER A 162 -55.54 16.43 2.36
CA SER A 162 -56.54 15.97 3.33
C SER A 162 -56.38 16.56 4.73
N PRO A 163 -57.44 16.54 5.56
CA PRO A 163 -57.99 17.78 6.11
C PRO A 163 -57.76 17.95 7.61
N LEU A 164 -57.97 19.19 8.04
CA LEU A 164 -58.03 19.67 9.41
C LEU A 164 -58.84 18.75 10.34
N LYS A 165 -58.26 18.41 11.50
CA LYS A 165 -59.01 18.13 12.73
C LYS A 165 -58.28 18.67 13.97
N PRO A 166 -59.02 18.99 15.05
CA PRO A 166 -58.69 20.08 15.96
C PRO A 166 -57.99 19.62 17.23
N LEU A 167 -57.35 20.61 17.87
CA LEU A 167 -56.76 20.60 19.20
C LEU A 167 -57.73 20.14 20.30
N THR A 168 -57.25 19.27 21.18
CA THR A 168 -57.76 19.11 22.53
C THR A 168 -56.67 19.41 23.54
N LEU A 169 -56.98 20.39 24.38
CA LEU A 169 -56.24 20.92 25.52
C LEU A 169 -56.62 20.12 26.78
N ALA A 170 -55.63 19.68 27.56
CA ALA A 170 -55.67 19.39 29.01
C ALA A 170 -54.36 18.65 29.34
N GLY A 171 -53.65 18.83 30.44
CA GLY A 171 -53.89 19.57 31.67
C GLY A 171 -52.67 19.37 32.59
N GLU A 172 -52.64 20.19 33.62
CA GLU A 172 -51.59 20.51 34.59
C GLU A 172 -50.98 19.35 35.41
N GLY A 173 -49.81 19.60 36.03
CA GLY A 173 -49.61 19.19 37.44
C GLY A 173 -48.21 18.86 37.96
N PHE A 174 -47.68 19.74 38.84
CA PHE A 174 -46.82 19.50 40.03
C PHE A 174 -45.33 19.10 39.84
N ALA A 175 -44.34 19.97 40.15
CA ALA A 175 -43.78 20.37 41.47
C ALA A 175 -42.86 19.31 42.12
N GLY A 176 -41.55 19.53 42.17
CA GLY A 176 -40.87 19.99 43.41
C GLY A 176 -39.48 19.34 43.60
N PRO A 177 -38.63 19.84 44.53
CA PRO A 177 -37.21 20.13 44.29
C PRO A 177 -36.20 19.23 45.06
N HIS A 178 -34.89 19.42 44.86
CA HIS A 178 -33.83 19.59 45.88
C HIS A 178 -32.40 19.43 45.30
N THR A 179 -31.55 20.44 45.52
CA THR A 179 -30.07 20.46 45.45
C THR A 179 -29.49 19.91 46.77
N PRO A 180 -28.19 19.52 46.94
CA PRO A 180 -26.97 20.38 46.83
C PRO A 180 -25.72 19.67 46.23
N ARG A 181 -24.81 20.36 45.52
CA ARG A 181 -23.63 21.12 45.98
C ARG A 181 -22.67 20.34 46.90
N SER A 182 -21.51 19.95 46.36
CA SER A 182 -20.27 19.77 47.13
C SER A 182 -19.06 20.19 46.31
N SER A 183 -18.18 20.90 46.99
CA SER A 183 -17.07 21.70 46.48
C SER A 183 -15.73 21.06 46.86
N ILE A 184 -14.64 21.59 46.29
CA ILE A 184 -13.25 21.60 46.80
C ILE A 184 -12.45 20.31 46.59
N SER A 185 -11.37 20.39 45.81
CA SER A 185 -10.01 20.37 46.38
C SER A 185 -8.93 20.55 45.32
N SER A 186 -8.32 21.72 45.37
CA SER A 186 -7.05 22.09 44.77
C SER A 186 -5.88 21.54 45.59
N MET A 187 -4.85 20.97 44.95
CA MET A 187 -3.51 20.94 45.52
C MET A 187 -2.41 21.18 44.46
N PRO A 188 -1.42 22.06 44.75
CA PRO A 188 -0.27 22.33 43.90
C PRO A 188 0.99 21.59 44.38
N ARG A 189 1.88 21.20 43.46
CA ARG A 189 3.29 20.86 43.75
C ARG A 189 4.16 21.29 42.56
N SER A 190 4.85 22.42 42.70
CA SER A 190 6.24 22.57 43.17
C SER A 190 7.25 22.44 42.02
N ARG A 191 7.57 23.60 41.43
CA ARG A 191 8.80 23.84 40.65
C ARG A 191 9.99 23.87 41.62
N SER A 192 11.06 23.17 41.24
CA SER A 192 12.41 23.39 41.76
C SER A 192 13.30 23.83 40.60
N PRO A 193 14.04 24.94 40.71
CA PRO A 193 15.01 25.38 39.71
C PRO A 193 16.44 25.03 40.14
N SER A 194 17.37 25.11 39.17
CA SER A 194 18.83 25.42 39.27
C SER A 194 19.74 24.35 38.63
N PRO A 195 20.99 24.67 38.23
CA PRO A 195 21.54 25.98 37.83
C PRO A 195 22.30 25.92 36.48
N ALA A 196 22.73 27.11 36.08
CA ALA A 196 23.51 27.44 34.89
C ALA A 196 25.03 27.13 35.01
N SER A 197 25.70 27.37 33.87
CA SER A 197 27.16 27.55 33.66
C SER A 197 27.92 26.27 33.23
N THR A 198 28.88 26.27 32.31
CA THR A 198 29.76 27.34 31.82
C THR A 198 30.44 26.93 30.49
N LYS A 199 30.66 27.93 29.61
CA LYS A 199 31.85 28.21 28.77
C LYS A 199 32.45 27.16 27.78
N ALA A 200 32.35 27.55 26.51
CA ALA A 200 33.43 27.84 25.55
C ALA A 200 34.38 26.72 25.07
N SER A 201 34.35 26.43 23.75
CA SER A 201 35.40 26.86 22.79
C SER A 201 35.14 26.34 21.37
N PRO A 202 35.72 26.97 20.33
CA PRO A 202 35.21 26.96 18.97
C PRO A 202 35.92 25.94 18.08
N THR A 203 35.17 25.24 17.22
CA THR A 203 35.75 24.46 16.13
C THR A 203 34.96 24.64 14.84
N ARG A 204 35.64 25.29 13.89
CA ARG A 204 35.53 25.17 12.42
C ARG A 204 34.13 24.93 11.84
N HIS A 205 33.59 25.98 11.24
CA HIS A 205 32.63 25.88 10.15
C HIS A 205 33.26 25.13 8.96
N SER A 206 33.09 23.82 8.90
CA SER A 206 32.94 23.14 7.61
C SER A 206 31.51 23.41 7.15
N ARG A 207 31.35 23.95 5.93
CA ARG A 207 30.06 24.03 5.24
C ARG A 207 29.59 22.61 4.95
N GLY A 208 28.95 21.99 5.93
CA GLY A 208 28.06 20.86 5.68
C GLY A 208 26.85 21.41 4.96
N ALA A 209 26.70 21.07 3.68
CA ALA A 209 25.40 21.16 3.03
C ALA A 209 24.46 20.31 3.89
N SER A 210 23.59 20.95 4.67
CA SER A 210 22.51 20.25 5.32
C SER A 210 21.63 19.75 4.19
N HIS A 211 21.82 18.49 3.80
CA HIS A 211 20.76 17.73 3.17
C HIS A 211 19.60 17.81 4.16
N ARG A 212 18.65 18.70 3.86
CA ARG A 212 17.31 18.60 4.38
C ARG A 212 16.91 17.16 4.07
N SER A 213 16.75 16.35 5.12
CA SER A 213 15.88 15.18 5.07
C SER A 213 14.63 15.68 4.37
N SER A 214 14.43 15.20 3.14
CA SER A 214 13.21 15.42 2.38
C SER A 214 12.10 14.90 3.28
N ALA A 215 11.42 15.79 3.99
CA ALA A 215 10.24 15.43 4.74
C ALA A 215 9.28 14.74 3.76
N ASP A 216 8.88 13.52 4.13
CA ASP A 216 8.03 12.63 3.35
C ASP A 216 6.89 13.38 2.65
N PRO A 217 6.83 13.37 1.30
CA PRO A 217 5.57 13.56 0.62
C PRO A 217 4.89 12.19 0.59
N ALA A 218 4.51 11.66 1.75
CA ALA A 218 3.46 10.66 1.74
C ALA A 218 2.23 11.36 1.14
N LEU A 219 1.77 10.86 0.00
CA LEU A 219 0.60 11.38 -0.69
C LEU A 219 -0.63 10.98 0.13
N TRP A 220 -0.91 11.75 1.17
CA TRP A 220 -2.08 11.56 2.01
C TRP A 220 -3.29 12.11 1.28
N VAL A 221 -3.96 11.27 0.50
CA VAL A 221 -5.33 11.57 0.07
C VAL A 221 -6.25 11.31 1.26
N THR A 222 -6.23 12.25 2.21
CA THR A 222 -7.19 12.26 3.31
C THR A 222 -8.37 13.10 2.85
N VAL A 223 -9.42 12.46 2.34
CA VAL A 223 -10.64 13.22 2.06
C VAL A 223 -11.40 13.41 3.38
N PRO A 224 -11.66 14.66 3.80
CA PRO A 224 -12.35 14.93 5.06
C PRO A 224 -13.75 14.32 5.03
N GLN A 225 -14.05 13.42 5.97
CA GLN A 225 -15.43 13.05 6.25
C GLN A 225 -16.14 14.18 7.01
N ALA A 226 -17.39 14.45 6.63
CA ALA A 226 -18.26 15.35 7.36
C ALA A 226 -18.48 14.82 8.80
N GLN A 227 -18.44 15.72 9.78
CA GLN A 227 -18.34 15.43 11.20
C GLN A 227 -19.60 14.74 11.77
N SER A 228 -19.61 13.41 11.79
CA SER A 228 -20.33 12.61 12.80
C SER A 228 -19.89 11.14 12.69
N PRO A 229 -19.42 10.51 13.78
CA PRO A 229 -19.08 9.09 13.78
C PRO A 229 -20.38 8.27 13.76
N SER A 230 -20.91 8.02 12.57
CA SER A 230 -21.93 6.98 12.37
C SER A 230 -21.25 5.60 12.39
N LEU A 231 -21.96 4.58 12.88
CA LEU A 231 -21.51 3.19 12.81
C LEU A 231 -21.30 2.68 11.36
N ASP A 232 -21.79 3.43 10.35
CA ASP A 232 -21.69 3.11 8.93
C ASP A 232 -20.62 3.94 8.20
N ALA A 233 -19.59 4.40 8.90
CA ALA A 233 -18.55 5.20 8.27
C ALA A 233 -17.80 4.37 7.22
N SER A 234 -17.76 4.91 5.99
CA SER A 234 -17.13 4.23 4.85
C SER A 234 -15.64 3.98 5.10
N PRO A 235 -15.09 2.88 4.56
CA PRO A 235 -13.69 2.60 4.71
C PRO A 235 -12.84 3.69 4.04
N GLN A 236 -11.69 3.98 4.64
CA GLN A 236 -10.75 4.99 4.17
C GLN A 236 -9.66 4.35 3.31
N LEU A 237 -9.35 4.97 2.18
CA LEU A 237 -8.18 4.61 1.40
C LEU A 237 -6.92 5.24 2.03
N ILE A 238 -5.89 4.43 2.26
CA ILE A 238 -4.57 4.87 2.71
C ILE A 238 -3.54 4.39 1.71
N VAL A 239 -2.70 5.30 1.22
CA VAL A 239 -1.57 4.99 0.35
C VAL A 239 -0.29 5.13 1.17
N LEU A 240 0.47 4.04 1.26
CA LEU A 240 1.74 3.97 1.98
C LEU A 240 2.89 3.82 0.97
N PRO A 241 3.55 4.93 0.59
CA PRO A 241 4.70 4.85 -0.29
C PRO A 241 5.89 4.19 0.42
N ASP A 242 6.77 3.57 -0.37
CA ASP A 242 8.02 2.96 0.11
C ASP A 242 7.81 2.00 1.29
N PHE A 243 6.73 1.22 1.23
CA PHE A 243 6.33 0.32 2.30
C PHE A 243 7.34 -0.83 2.45
N VAL A 244 7.96 -0.92 3.62
CA VAL A 244 8.96 -1.95 3.94
C VAL A 244 8.26 -3.27 4.26
N ILE A 245 8.52 -4.27 3.42
CA ILE A 245 8.14 -5.66 3.64
C ILE A 245 9.15 -6.27 4.61
N PRO A 246 8.73 -6.59 5.83
CA PRO A 246 9.63 -7.09 6.86
C PRO A 246 10.13 -8.50 6.49
N LEU A 247 11.29 -8.87 7.02
CA LEU A 247 11.87 -10.18 6.75
C LEU A 247 10.88 -11.29 7.10
N THR A 248 10.58 -12.10 6.10
CA THR A 248 9.63 -13.19 6.22
C THR A 248 10.25 -14.44 5.63
N GLY A 249 10.29 -15.52 6.41
CA GLY A 249 10.68 -16.83 5.91
C GLY A 249 9.56 -17.42 5.07
N LEU A 250 9.82 -17.74 3.81
CA LEU A 250 9.01 -18.58 2.95
C LEU A 250 9.56 -20.00 3.02
N PRO A 251 8.69 -21.02 3.12
CA PRO A 251 9.16 -22.39 3.12
C PRO A 251 9.65 -22.75 1.71
N GLY A 252 10.64 -23.64 1.64
CA GLY A 252 11.17 -24.16 0.39
C GLY A 252 10.19 -25.10 -0.30
N THR A 253 10.63 -25.62 -1.45
CA THR A 253 9.86 -26.57 -2.25
C THR A 253 9.62 -27.89 -1.51
N HIS A 254 8.75 -28.73 -2.08
CA HIS A 254 8.54 -30.08 -1.58
C HIS A 254 9.83 -30.93 -1.62
N ASP A 255 10.72 -30.65 -2.58
CA ASP A 255 11.97 -31.39 -2.77
C ASP A 255 13.03 -31.04 -1.72
N ASP A 256 12.96 -29.85 -1.13
CA ASP A 256 13.85 -29.41 -0.05
C ASP A 256 13.05 -28.75 1.08
N PRO A 257 12.37 -29.56 1.93
CA PRO A 257 11.47 -29.04 2.95
C PRO A 257 12.16 -28.30 4.09
N ASP A 258 13.49 -28.46 4.22
CA ASP A 258 14.34 -27.80 5.22
C ASP A 258 14.91 -26.47 4.72
N LEU A 259 14.64 -26.11 3.45
CA LEU A 259 15.09 -24.87 2.85
C LEU A 259 14.14 -23.71 3.20
N ASP A 260 14.33 -23.08 4.35
CA ASP A 260 13.67 -21.80 4.61
C ASP A 260 14.40 -20.67 3.87
N ILE A 261 13.66 -19.94 3.02
CA ILE A 261 14.14 -18.79 2.26
C ILE A 261 13.62 -17.54 2.92
N THR A 262 14.49 -16.59 3.25
CA THR A 262 14.04 -15.33 3.83
C THR A 262 13.93 -14.25 2.77
N VAL A 263 12.80 -13.54 2.72
CA VAL A 263 12.51 -12.48 1.76
C VAL A 263 12.27 -11.18 2.51
N SER A 264 12.86 -10.08 2.03
CA SER A 264 12.56 -8.71 2.50
C SER A 264 12.82 -7.68 1.41
N GLY A 265 12.21 -6.51 1.55
CA GLY A 265 12.53 -5.35 0.73
C GLY A 265 11.44 -4.29 0.79
N VAL A 266 11.27 -3.54 -0.30
CA VAL A 266 10.38 -2.37 -0.35
C VAL A 266 9.38 -2.54 -1.49
N CYS A 267 8.12 -2.26 -1.19
CA CYS A 267 7.03 -2.09 -2.14
C CYS A 267 6.85 -0.59 -2.38
N ASP A 268 6.77 -0.18 -3.65
CA ASP A 268 6.72 1.24 -4.00
C ASP A 268 5.45 1.91 -3.46
N TYR A 269 4.30 1.21 -3.51
CA TYR A 269 3.07 1.63 -2.81
C TYR A 269 2.33 0.42 -2.24
N LEU A 270 2.05 0.45 -0.94
CA LEU A 270 1.02 -0.38 -0.35
C LEU A 270 -0.25 0.44 -0.18
N VAL A 271 -1.29 0.08 -0.93
CA VAL A 271 -2.61 0.69 -0.83
C VAL A 271 -3.45 -0.16 0.11
N ALA A 272 -4.03 0.46 1.14
CA ALA A 272 -4.86 -0.21 2.13
C ALA A 272 -6.23 0.46 2.20
N LEU A 273 -7.29 -0.36 2.15
CA LEU A 273 -8.63 0.09 2.46
C LEU A 273 -8.91 -0.30 3.91
N VAL A 274 -9.09 0.70 4.77
CA VAL A 274 -9.12 0.50 6.23
C VAL A 274 -10.42 0.99 6.85
N PRO A 275 -10.92 0.31 7.89
CA PRO A 275 -11.95 0.87 8.75
C PRO A 275 -11.56 2.25 9.32
N PRO A 276 -12.52 3.17 9.49
CA PRO A 276 -12.27 4.55 9.86
C PRO A 276 -11.68 4.72 11.27
N ASP A 277 -11.92 3.76 12.16
CA ASP A 277 -11.36 3.68 13.51
C ASP A 277 -9.86 3.28 13.52
N ILE A 278 -9.42 2.52 12.52
CA ILE A 278 -8.03 2.07 12.38
C ILE A 278 -7.18 3.11 11.63
N GLY A 279 -7.80 3.84 10.69
CA GLY A 279 -7.11 4.74 9.77
C GLY A 279 -6.09 5.69 10.40
N PRO A 280 -6.46 6.50 11.42
CA PRO A 280 -5.52 7.43 12.06
C PRO A 280 -4.28 6.72 12.63
N GLY A 281 -4.47 5.59 13.33
CA GLY A 281 -3.38 4.85 13.93
C GLY A 281 -2.41 4.27 12.90
N LEU A 282 -2.93 3.86 11.73
CA LEU A 282 -2.11 3.33 10.65
C LEU A 282 -1.29 4.41 9.93
N ARG A 283 -1.84 5.63 9.79
CA ARG A 283 -1.09 6.76 9.21
C ARG A 283 0.16 7.08 10.01
N ASP A 284 0.02 7.12 11.33
CA ASP A 284 1.14 7.42 12.23
C ASP A 284 2.13 6.26 12.33
N ARG A 285 1.65 5.02 12.16
CA ARG A 285 2.43 3.78 12.34
C ARG A 285 2.10 2.74 11.25
N PRO A 286 2.63 2.91 10.02
CA PRO A 286 2.44 1.95 8.93
C PRO A 286 2.85 0.53 9.29
N GLN A 287 3.78 0.37 10.25
CA GLN A 287 4.25 -0.93 10.73
C GLN A 287 3.15 -1.78 11.38
N LEU A 288 1.99 -1.20 11.71
CA LEU A 288 0.83 -1.96 12.19
C LEU A 288 0.33 -2.97 11.13
N LEU A 289 0.45 -2.64 9.83
CA LEU A 289 0.20 -3.58 8.73
C LEU A 289 1.29 -4.62 8.52
N GLN A 290 2.28 -4.71 9.41
CA GLN A 290 3.16 -5.88 9.42
C GLN A 290 2.51 -7.07 10.12
N ASN A 291 1.37 -6.88 10.81
CA ASN A 291 0.62 -7.97 11.42
C ASN A 291 -0.77 -8.05 10.80
N ALA A 292 -1.45 -9.19 10.98
CA ALA A 292 -2.83 -9.36 10.57
C ALA A 292 -3.73 -8.32 11.24
N VAL A 293 -4.32 -7.43 10.44
CA VAL A 293 -5.34 -6.48 10.88
C VAL A 293 -6.69 -6.95 10.32
N PRO A 294 -7.70 -7.20 11.17
CA PRO A 294 -9.04 -7.53 10.72
C PRO A 294 -9.62 -6.44 9.81
N ASP A 295 -10.46 -6.84 8.86
CA ASP A 295 -11.26 -5.94 8.01
C ASP A 295 -10.49 -4.89 7.19
N VAL A 296 -9.17 -5.02 7.12
CA VAL A 296 -8.33 -4.28 6.18
C VAL A 296 -8.14 -5.12 4.92
N THR A 297 -8.25 -4.50 3.75
CA THR A 297 -7.75 -5.06 2.49
C THR A 297 -6.50 -4.31 2.05
N CYS A 298 -5.58 -5.02 1.38
CA CYS A 298 -4.37 -4.41 0.85
C CYS A 298 -4.18 -4.76 -0.62
N PHE A 299 -3.52 -3.87 -1.34
CA PHE A 299 -3.14 -3.99 -2.73
C PHE A 299 -1.73 -3.42 -2.91
N ALA A 300 -0.82 -4.18 -3.51
CA ALA A 300 0.59 -3.79 -3.65
C ALA A 300 0.89 -3.32 -5.08
N ILE A 301 1.59 -2.19 -5.21
CA ILE A 301 2.04 -1.64 -6.49
C ILE A 301 3.57 -1.58 -6.49
N PHE A 302 4.16 -2.13 -7.54
CA PHE A 302 5.60 -2.09 -7.78
C PHE A 302 5.90 -1.32 -9.04
N GLN A 303 6.90 -0.45 -9.00
CA GLN A 303 7.20 0.47 -10.07
C GLN A 303 8.50 0.10 -10.77
N THR A 304 8.50 0.10 -12.11
CA THR A 304 9.74 0.01 -12.88
C THR A 304 10.45 1.35 -12.90
N LYS A 305 11.78 1.29 -13.01
CA LYS A 305 12.61 2.50 -13.11
C LYS A 305 12.70 3.02 -14.55
N SER A 306 12.38 2.20 -15.56
CA SER A 306 12.42 2.61 -16.95
C SER A 306 11.08 2.36 -17.66
N GLY A 307 10.85 3.18 -18.69
CA GLY A 307 9.59 3.30 -19.40
C GLY A 307 9.46 2.39 -20.62
N SER A 308 10.38 1.43 -20.82
CA SER A 308 10.21 0.39 -21.84
C SER A 308 9.45 -0.80 -21.23
N GLY A 309 8.20 -1.04 -21.63
CA GLY A 309 7.31 -2.06 -21.07
C GLY A 309 7.86 -3.48 -20.93
N THR A 310 8.95 -3.81 -21.62
CA THR A 310 9.76 -5.02 -21.40
C THR A 310 10.28 -5.18 -19.97
N GLU A 311 10.25 -4.13 -19.15
CA GLU A 311 10.68 -4.18 -17.75
C GLU A 311 9.60 -4.69 -16.78
N LEU A 312 8.33 -4.70 -17.17
CA LEU A 312 7.26 -5.18 -16.28
C LEU A 312 7.47 -6.67 -15.93
N ASP A 313 7.84 -7.48 -16.93
CA ASP A 313 8.16 -8.89 -16.72
C ASP A 313 9.41 -9.08 -15.84
N VAL A 314 10.39 -8.18 -15.94
CA VAL A 314 11.63 -8.23 -15.16
C VAL A 314 11.36 -7.97 -13.67
N ILE A 315 10.44 -7.05 -13.34
CA ILE A 315 10.08 -6.75 -11.95
C ILE A 315 9.04 -7.72 -11.38
N LEU A 316 8.30 -8.44 -12.22
CA LEU A 316 7.21 -9.30 -11.79
C LEU A 316 7.65 -10.36 -10.74
N PRO A 317 8.76 -11.10 -10.89
CA PRO A 317 9.19 -12.05 -9.86
C PRO A 317 9.45 -11.40 -8.50
N LYS A 318 10.02 -10.19 -8.49
CA LYS A 318 10.19 -9.39 -7.28
C LYS A 318 8.84 -9.06 -6.66
N ALA A 319 7.89 -8.57 -7.45
CA ALA A 319 6.57 -8.20 -6.98
C ALA A 319 5.80 -9.39 -6.39
N VAL A 320 5.85 -10.55 -7.05
CA VAL A 320 5.20 -11.77 -6.59
C VAL A 320 5.82 -12.29 -5.28
N LEU A 321 7.15 -12.34 -5.16
CA LEU A 321 7.82 -12.75 -3.91
C LEU A 321 7.50 -11.82 -2.74
N ALA A 322 7.47 -10.52 -3.01
CA ALA A 322 7.13 -9.50 -2.05
C ALA A 322 5.71 -9.70 -1.51
N VAL A 323 4.74 -9.91 -2.41
CA VAL A 323 3.36 -10.20 -2.05
C VAL A 323 3.24 -11.55 -1.32
N ALA A 324 3.96 -12.58 -1.74
CA ALA A 324 3.96 -13.89 -1.08
C ALA A 324 4.42 -13.80 0.38
N ALA A 325 5.52 -13.08 0.62
CA ALA A 325 6.02 -12.77 1.96
C ALA A 325 4.98 -12.02 2.80
N PHE A 326 4.36 -10.98 2.21
CA PHE A 326 3.35 -10.19 2.90
C PHE A 326 2.10 -11.02 3.24
N VAL A 327 1.58 -11.81 2.29
CA VAL A 327 0.42 -12.70 2.46
C VAL A 327 0.64 -13.71 3.58
N LYS A 328 1.82 -14.37 3.59
CA LYS A 328 2.18 -15.31 4.66
C LYS A 328 2.13 -14.64 6.03
N ARG A 329 2.66 -13.43 6.14
CA ARG A 329 2.71 -12.67 7.40
C ARG A 329 1.32 -12.19 7.84
N GLN A 330 0.48 -11.78 6.89
CA GLN A 330 -0.91 -11.39 7.09
C GLN A 330 -1.85 -12.57 7.37
N LYS A 331 -1.36 -13.82 7.26
CA LYS A 331 -2.17 -15.05 7.35
C LYS A 331 -3.36 -15.03 6.39
N LYS A 332 -3.13 -14.52 5.18
CA LYS A 332 -4.10 -14.52 4.08
C LYS A 332 -3.77 -15.65 3.11
N SER A 333 -4.74 -16.05 2.30
CA SER A 333 -4.55 -17.07 1.25
C SER A 333 -4.19 -16.48 -0.10
N SER A 334 -4.51 -15.21 -0.33
CA SER A 334 -4.25 -14.54 -1.60
C SER A 334 -4.03 -13.06 -1.38
N MET A 335 -3.39 -12.41 -2.35
CA MET A 335 -3.35 -10.95 -2.45
C MET A 335 -3.15 -10.51 -3.89
N ARG A 336 -3.82 -9.42 -4.23
CA ARG A 336 -3.76 -8.75 -5.53
C ARG A 336 -2.67 -7.68 -5.54
N GLY A 337 -2.08 -7.45 -6.71
CA GLY A 337 -1.09 -6.39 -6.91
C GLY A 337 -0.99 -5.96 -8.37
N ALA A 338 -0.14 -4.98 -8.62
CA ALA A 338 0.22 -4.53 -9.96
C ALA A 338 1.72 -4.20 -10.05
N VAL A 339 2.26 -4.37 -11.25
CA VAL A 339 3.54 -3.81 -11.66
C VAL A 339 3.28 -2.73 -12.70
N THR A 340 3.98 -1.59 -12.62
CA THR A 340 3.71 -0.45 -13.50
C THR A 340 4.96 0.36 -13.85
N SER A 341 4.98 0.89 -15.08
CA SER A 341 5.93 1.93 -15.53
C SER A 341 5.33 3.33 -15.42
N GLY A 342 4.18 3.47 -14.75
CA GLY A 342 3.31 4.64 -14.78
C GLY A 342 2.45 4.69 -16.04
N LYS A 343 3.01 4.41 -17.21
CA LYS A 343 2.29 4.35 -18.50
C LYS A 343 1.65 2.98 -18.77
N GLU A 344 2.36 1.91 -18.44
CA GLU A 344 1.88 0.55 -18.65
C GLU A 344 1.64 -0.12 -17.30
N TRP A 345 0.63 -0.98 -17.26
CA TRP A 345 0.15 -1.64 -16.05
C TRP A 345 -0.05 -3.12 -16.34
N MET A 346 0.50 -3.97 -15.48
CA MET A 346 0.22 -5.39 -15.46
C MET A 346 -0.25 -5.76 -14.06
N PHE A 347 -1.46 -6.28 -13.98
CA PHE A 347 -2.05 -6.74 -12.73
C PHE A 347 -1.67 -8.19 -12.48
N PHE A 348 -1.53 -8.56 -11.21
CA PHE A 348 -1.25 -9.94 -10.84
C PHE A 348 -1.94 -10.33 -9.54
N VAL A 349 -2.16 -11.63 -9.39
CA VAL A 349 -2.73 -12.23 -8.18
C VAL A 349 -1.77 -13.30 -7.72
N TYR A 350 -1.42 -13.28 -6.43
CA TYR A 350 -0.72 -14.37 -5.78
C TYR A 350 -1.69 -15.17 -4.92
N ASN A 351 -1.63 -16.49 -5.02
CA ASN A 351 -2.41 -17.45 -4.25
C ASN A 351 -1.46 -18.42 -3.54
N SER A 352 -1.49 -18.42 -2.20
CA SER A 352 -0.73 -19.39 -1.39
C SER A 352 -1.28 -20.80 -1.59
N ALA A 353 -0.41 -21.80 -1.63
CA ALA A 353 -0.84 -23.18 -1.60
C ALA A 353 -1.55 -23.53 -0.28
N LYS A 354 -2.49 -24.49 -0.31
CA LYS A 354 -3.30 -24.89 0.86
C LYS A 354 -2.47 -25.49 1.99
N ASP A 355 -1.34 -26.10 1.67
CA ASP A 355 -0.36 -26.64 2.63
C ASP A 355 0.57 -25.55 3.20
N GLY A 356 0.42 -24.30 2.75
CA GLY A 356 1.25 -23.17 3.14
C GLY A 356 2.65 -23.19 2.52
N ARG A 357 2.94 -24.11 1.58
CA ARG A 357 4.24 -24.24 0.91
C ARG A 357 4.17 -23.71 -0.52
N GLY A 358 4.86 -22.60 -0.77
CA GLY A 358 4.84 -21.92 -2.05
C GLY A 358 3.45 -21.41 -2.44
N GLY A 359 3.15 -21.45 -3.73
CA GLY A 359 1.90 -20.93 -4.26
C GLY A 359 1.87 -20.85 -5.77
N SER A 360 0.92 -20.08 -6.27
CA SER A 360 0.82 -19.78 -7.70
C SER A 360 0.54 -18.30 -7.90
N TYR A 361 0.89 -17.79 -9.08
CA TYR A 361 0.51 -16.44 -9.48
C TYR A 361 -0.04 -16.42 -10.91
N ARG A 362 -0.89 -15.43 -11.18
CA ARG A 362 -1.47 -15.15 -12.50
C ARG A 362 -1.27 -13.69 -12.84
N THR A 363 -1.19 -13.37 -14.13
CA THR A 363 -1.05 -12.00 -14.62
C THR A 363 -2.13 -11.64 -15.64
N SER A 364 -2.48 -10.36 -15.68
CA SER A 364 -3.25 -9.78 -16.78
C SER A 364 -2.34 -9.51 -17.99
N PRO A 365 -2.91 -9.23 -19.17
CA PRO A 365 -2.21 -8.52 -20.24
C PRO A 365 -1.67 -7.17 -19.74
N ILE A 366 -0.68 -6.64 -20.45
CA ILE A 366 -0.18 -5.27 -20.23
C ILE A 366 -1.22 -4.29 -20.80
N LEU A 367 -1.67 -3.35 -19.97
CA LEU A 367 -2.59 -2.28 -20.32
C LEU A 367 -1.84 -0.96 -20.39
N SER A 368 -2.09 -0.16 -21.42
CA SER A 368 -1.46 1.14 -21.64
C SER A 368 -2.41 2.29 -21.29
N LEU A 369 -1.90 3.27 -20.54
CA LEU A 369 -2.62 4.51 -20.30
C LEU A 369 -2.70 5.41 -21.53
N ASP A 370 -1.99 5.12 -22.63
CA ASP A 370 -2.08 5.91 -23.86
C ASP A 370 -3.42 5.70 -24.59
N SER A 371 -4.09 4.56 -24.35
CA SER A 371 -5.46 4.30 -24.82
C SER A 371 -6.49 4.75 -23.78
N MET A 372 -7.49 5.53 -24.19
CA MET A 372 -8.57 5.97 -23.29
C MET A 372 -9.37 4.78 -22.73
N GLU A 373 -9.61 3.76 -23.56
CA GLU A 373 -10.34 2.56 -23.15
C GLU A 373 -9.55 1.76 -22.11
N GLU A 374 -8.27 1.49 -22.38
CA GLU A 374 -7.42 0.74 -21.43
C GLU A 374 -7.17 1.54 -20.15
N ARG A 375 -7.11 2.87 -20.22
CA ARG A 375 -7.06 3.73 -19.04
C ARG A 375 -8.29 3.60 -18.16
N ASP A 376 -9.49 3.64 -18.75
CA ASP A 376 -10.74 3.43 -18.02
C ASP A 376 -10.75 2.03 -17.36
N ILE A 377 -10.21 1.02 -18.06
CA ILE A 377 -10.05 -0.35 -17.52
C ILE A 377 -9.06 -0.37 -16.34
N VAL A 378 -7.88 0.24 -16.47
CA VAL A 378 -6.87 0.29 -15.38
C VAL A 378 -7.45 0.91 -14.12
N VAL A 379 -8.16 2.04 -14.26
CA VAL A 379 -8.79 2.74 -13.13
C VAL A 379 -9.92 1.89 -12.51
N GLY A 380 -10.78 1.29 -13.34
CA GLY A 380 -11.85 0.41 -12.88
C GLY A 380 -11.32 -0.83 -12.16
N LEU A 381 -10.31 -1.49 -12.72
CA LEU A 381 -9.63 -2.64 -12.12
C LEU A 381 -8.99 -2.27 -10.79
N LEU A 382 -8.24 -1.16 -10.71
CA LEU A 382 -7.64 -0.70 -9.45
C LEU A 382 -8.69 -0.52 -8.36
N LYS A 383 -9.82 0.15 -8.66
CA LYS A 383 -10.91 0.33 -7.69
C LYS A 383 -11.38 -1.03 -7.16
N VAL A 384 -11.79 -1.93 -8.06
CA VAL A 384 -12.36 -3.24 -7.69
C VAL A 384 -11.33 -4.10 -6.97
N TRP A 385 -10.08 -4.09 -7.40
CA TRP A 385 -9.03 -4.94 -6.84
C TRP A 385 -8.53 -4.43 -5.49
N ILE A 386 -8.57 -3.12 -5.23
CA ILE A 386 -8.32 -2.58 -3.88
C ILE A 386 -9.42 -3.02 -2.92
N GLU A 387 -10.69 -2.91 -3.32
CA GLU A 387 -11.85 -3.35 -2.52
C GLU A 387 -11.79 -4.87 -2.23
N LYS A 388 -11.29 -5.66 -3.19
CA LYS A 388 -11.19 -7.12 -3.10
C LYS A 388 -9.76 -7.63 -2.86
N GLY A 389 -8.88 -6.84 -2.27
CA GLY A 389 -7.42 -7.08 -2.24
C GLY A 389 -6.97 -8.47 -1.77
N TYR A 390 -7.72 -9.12 -0.86
CA TYR A 390 -7.45 -10.47 -0.34
C TYR A 390 -8.43 -11.56 -0.81
N GLN A 391 -9.32 -11.25 -1.76
CA GLN A 391 -10.21 -12.25 -2.34
C GLN A 391 -9.48 -12.97 -3.47
N ASP A 392 -9.58 -14.30 -3.49
CA ASP A 392 -9.16 -15.09 -4.63
C ASP A 392 -9.94 -14.65 -5.87
N VAL A 393 -9.29 -14.79 -7.02
CA VAL A 393 -9.80 -14.36 -8.31
C VAL A 393 -10.20 -15.62 -9.06
N ASP A 394 -11.49 -15.74 -9.38
CA ASP A 394 -11.90 -16.82 -10.26
C ASP A 394 -11.19 -16.69 -11.62
N GLU A 395 -11.10 -17.79 -12.38
CA GLU A 395 -10.47 -17.76 -13.71
C GLU A 395 -11.11 -16.73 -14.64
N THR A 396 -12.33 -16.31 -14.32
CA THR A 396 -13.14 -15.35 -15.03
C THR A 396 -13.11 -13.92 -14.48
N GLU A 397 -12.13 -13.56 -13.65
CA GLU A 397 -11.95 -12.16 -13.19
C GLU A 397 -10.60 -11.53 -13.64
N LEU A 398 -9.68 -12.29 -14.26
CA LEU A 398 -8.34 -11.80 -14.69
C LEU A 398 -8.20 -11.27 -16.14
N PHE A 399 -9.19 -11.46 -17.01
CA PHE A 399 -9.14 -11.24 -18.47
C PHE A 399 -10.26 -10.33 -19.01
N TRP A 400 -10.72 -9.33 -18.24
CA TRP A 400 -12.02 -8.67 -18.44
C TRP A 400 -11.91 -7.15 -18.37
#